data_AF-A0A7C4CUQ5-F1
#
_entry.id   AF-A0A7C4CUQ5-F1
#
_cell.length_a   1.000
_cell.length_b   1.000
_cell.length_c   1.000
_cell.angle_alpha   90.00
_cell.angle_beta   90.00
_cell.angle_gamma   90.00
#
_symmetry.space_group_name_H-M   'P 1'
#
loop_
_entity.id
_entity.type
_entity.pdbx_description
1 polymer ?
#
loop_
_entity_poly.entity_id
_entity_poly.type
_entity_poly.pdbx_seq_one_letter_code
_entity_poly.pdbx_strand_id
1 'polypeptide(L)' 'MDHEERIVFEYFRKNLSVGEILAVKELKLIHRINDPLRVIDSLIKKNILEKGAGCINLSSSIKELLKKRKER' A
#
# COMPACT_ATOMS: atom_id res chain seq x y z
N MET A 1 -1.40 -6.24 -11.49
CA MET A 1 -0.63 -5.12 -10.90
C MET A 1 0.62 -4.90 -11.71
N ASP A 2 0.89 -3.66 -12.06
CA ASP A 2 2.15 -3.24 -12.69
C ASP A 2 3.33 -3.26 -11.69
N HIS A 3 4.52 -2.86 -12.13
CA HIS A 3 5.73 -2.92 -11.31
C HIS A 3 5.68 -1.95 -10.11
N GLU A 4 5.25 -0.71 -10.31
CA GLU A 4 5.15 0.29 -9.23
C GLU A 4 4.09 -0.14 -8.21
N GLU A 5 2.95 -0.64 -8.66
CA GLU A 5 1.89 -1.17 -7.80
C GLU A 5 2.38 -2.31 -6.92
N ARG A 6 3.22 -3.21 -7.44
CA ARG A 6 3.81 -4.31 -6.65
C ARG A 6 4.72 -3.76 -5.56
N ILE A 7 5.53 -2.75 -5.86
CA ILE A 7 6.43 -2.13 -4.89
C ILE A 7 5.62 -1.47 -3.76
N VAL A 8 4.63 -0.66 -4.13
CA VAL A 8 3.76 0.04 -3.16
C VAL A 8 2.95 -0.97 -2.34
N PHE A 9 2.43 -2.03 -2.96
CA PHE A 9 1.77 -3.12 -2.25
C PHE A 9 2.69 -3.77 -1.22
N GLU A 10 3.92 -4.15 -1.60
CA GLU A 10 4.87 -4.77 -0.68
C GLU A 10 5.28 -3.85 0.48
N TYR A 11 5.37 -2.54 0.22
CA TYR A 11 5.58 -1.54 1.25
C TYR A 11 4.45 -1.54 2.29
N PHE A 12 3.18 -1.46 1.85
CA PHE A 12 2.04 -1.50 2.78
C PHE A 12 1.78 -2.88 3.37
N ARG A 13 2.16 -3.96 2.68
CA ARG A 13 2.09 -5.33 3.22
C ARG A 13 2.99 -5.50 4.45
N LYS A 14 4.14 -4.83 4.48
CA LYS A 14 5.09 -4.86 5.60
C LYS A 14 4.67 -3.93 6.73
N ASN A 15 4.18 -2.73 6.40
CA ASN A 15 3.90 -1.68 7.40
C ASN A 15 2.44 -1.64 7.89
N LEU A 16 1.50 -2.24 7.14
CA LEU A 16 0.05 -2.33 7.39
C LEU A 16 -0.72 -0.99 7.39
N SER A 17 -0.19 0.05 8.03
CA SER A 17 -0.78 1.39 8.13
C SER A 17 0.33 2.42 8.24
N VAL A 18 0.31 3.43 7.37
CA VAL A 18 1.32 4.50 7.37
C VAL A 18 0.66 5.85 7.16
N GLY A 19 1.13 6.88 7.88
CA GLY A 19 0.76 8.26 7.61
C GLY A 19 1.04 8.66 6.15
N GLU A 20 0.10 9.35 5.50
CA GLU A 20 0.14 9.65 4.06
C GLU A 20 1.41 10.42 3.66
N ILE A 21 1.80 11.42 4.45
CA ILE A 21 3.02 12.21 4.21
C ILE A 21 4.28 11.33 4.25
N LEU A 22 4.37 10.44 5.24
CA LEU A 22 5.50 9.53 5.40
C LEU A 22 5.55 8.52 4.25
N ALA A 23 4.40 7.91 3.92
CA ALA A 23 4.29 6.96 2.83
C ALA A 23 4.75 7.55 1.50
N VAL A 24 4.26 8.75 1.14
CA VAL A 24 4.68 9.43 -0.09
C VAL A 24 6.18 9.72 -0.08
N LYS A 25 6.72 10.19 1.05
CA LYS A 25 8.15 10.51 1.19
C LYS A 25 9.02 9.26 1.02
N GLU A 26 8.70 8.16 1.69
CA GLU A 26 9.47 6.92 1.62
C GLU A 26 9.35 6.25 0.25
N LEU A 27 8.15 6.19 -0.33
CA LEU A 27 7.94 5.63 -1.65
C LEU A 27 8.72 6.39 -2.73
N LYS A 28 8.81 7.72 -2.61
CA LYS A 28 9.58 8.55 -3.53
C LYS A 28 11.10 8.43 -3.32
N LEU A 29 11.56 8.57 -2.07
CA LEU A 29 12.99 8.68 -1.78
C LEU A 29 13.70 7.33 -1.69
N ILE A 30 13.03 6.29 -1.18
CA ILE A 30 13.63 4.97 -0.92
C ILE A 30 13.27 4.03 -2.07
N HIS A 31 11.98 3.99 -2.43
CA HIS A 31 11.48 3.05 -3.44
C HIS A 31 11.49 3.60 -4.87
N ARG A 32 11.95 4.84 -5.07
CA ARG A 32 12.10 5.50 -6.38
C ARG A 32 10.83 5.53 -7.23
N ILE A 33 9.66 5.57 -6.59
CA ILE A 33 8.38 5.75 -7.28
C ILE A 33 8.22 7.24 -7.64
N ASN A 34 8.09 7.52 -8.94
CA ASN A 34 8.05 8.89 -9.45
C ASN A 34 6.83 9.66 -8.96
N ASP A 35 5.66 9.00 -9.00
CA ASP A 35 4.38 9.55 -8.55
C ASP A 35 3.69 8.55 -7.59
N PRO A 36 4.05 8.57 -6.30
CA PRO A 36 3.48 7.65 -5.32
C PRO A 36 1.96 7.80 -5.18
N LEU A 37 1.44 9.03 -5.27
CA LEU A 37 0.02 9.32 -5.08
C LEU A 37 -0.82 8.65 -6.16
N ARG A 38 -0.40 8.74 -7.43
CA ARG A 38 -1.07 8.05 -8.55
C ARG A 38 -1.14 6.54 -8.33
N VAL A 39 -0.07 5.93 -7.83
CA VAL A 39 0.00 4.48 -7.61
C VAL A 39 -0.85 4.08 -6.39
N ILE A 40 -0.80 4.85 -5.31
CA ILE A 40 -1.64 4.68 -4.13
C ILE A 40 -3.13 4.74 -4.52
N ASP A 41 -3.53 5.75 -5.28
CA ASP A 41 -4.91 5.91 -5.75
C ASP A 41 -5.37 4.75 -6.61
N SER A 42 -4.48 4.23 -7.47
CA SER A 42 -4.77 3.02 -8.27
C SER A 42 -5.03 1.80 -7.38
N LEU A 43 -4.25 1.61 -6.32
CA LEU A 43 -4.43 0.51 -5.37
C LEU A 43 -5.66 0.69 -4.47
N ILE A 44 -6.02 1.93 -4.13
CA ILE A 44 -7.29 2.23 -3.41
C ILE A 44 -8.47 1.87 -4.29
N LYS A 45 -8.48 2.27 -5.58
CA LYS A 45 -9.53 1.90 -6.54
C LYS A 45 -9.69 0.39 -6.72
N LYS A 46 -8.62 -0.38 -6.46
CA LYS A 46 -8.60 -1.85 -6.51
C LYS A 46 -8.99 -2.51 -5.18
N ASN A 47 -9.38 -1.75 -4.16
CA ASN A 47 -9.63 -2.23 -2.79
C ASN A 47 -8.45 -2.97 -2.16
N ILE A 48 -7.22 -2.66 -2.59
CA ILE A 48 -5.98 -3.20 -2.01
C ILE A 48 -5.52 -2.34 -0.84
N LEU A 49 -5.71 -1.02 -0.96
CA LEU A 49 -5.45 -0.04 0.09
C LEU A 49 -6.74 0.68 0.48
N GLU A 50 -6.75 1.26 1.67
CA GLU A 50 -7.85 2.07 2.21
C GLU A 50 -7.28 3.40 2.74
N LYS A 51 -7.94 4.52 2.39
CA LYS A 51 -7.57 5.85 2.90
C LYS A 51 -8.33 6.13 4.20
N GLY A 52 -7.59 6.39 5.27
CA GLY A 52 -8.12 6.87 6.54
C GLY A 52 -7.87 8.38 6.71
N ALA A 53 -8.06 8.89 7.94
CA ALA A 53 -7.75 10.28 8.27
C ALA A 53 -6.23 10.50 8.34
N GLY A 54 -5.64 10.94 7.22
CA GLY A 54 -4.20 11.21 7.11
C GLY A 54 -3.30 9.97 7.05
N CYS A 55 -3.87 8.78 6.89
CA CYS A 55 -3.16 7.51 6.82
C CYS A 55 -3.64 6.67 5.64
N ILE A 56 -2.77 5.80 5.13
CA ILE A 56 -3.07 4.80 4.13
C ILE A 56 -2.85 3.43 4.76
N ASN A 57 -3.83 2.55 4.61
CA ASN A 57 -3.86 1.23 5.20
C ASN A 57 -3.87 0.16 4.12
N LEU A 58 -3.27 -0.99 4.39
CA LEU A 58 -3.60 -2.22 3.68
C LEU A 58 -5.05 -2.60 3.98
N SER A 59 -5.84 -2.91 2.97
CA SER A 59 -7.26 -3.18 3.16
C SER A 59 -7.53 -4.40 4.03
N SER A 60 -8.67 -4.39 4.71
CA SER A 60 -9.04 -5.46 5.64
C SER A 60 -9.20 -6.81 4.93
N SER A 61 -9.78 -6.79 3.72
CA SER A 61 -9.94 -7.97 2.87
C SER A 61 -8.59 -8.60 2.49
N ILE A 62 -7.59 -7.78 2.17
CA ILE A 62 -6.24 -8.26 1.85
C ILE A 62 -5.53 -8.81 3.09
N LYS A 63 -5.68 -8.16 4.26
CA LYS A 63 -5.14 -8.66 5.53
C LYS A 63 -5.67 -10.06 5.85
N GLU A 64 -6.96 -10.30 5.67
CA GLU A 64 -7.57 -11.61 5.86
C GLU A 64 -7.05 -12.67 4.88
N LEU A 65 -6.94 -12.32 3.59
CA LEU A 65 -6.39 -13.22 2.57
C LEU A 65 -4.95 -13.62 2.87
N LEU A 66 -4.13 -12.68 3.37
CA LEU A 66 -2.76 -12.95 3.76
C LEU A 66 -2.67 -13.83 5.01
N LYS A 67 -3.58 -13.65 5.98
CA LYS A 67 -3.66 -14.50 7.18
C LYS A 67 -3.99 -15.95 6.81
N LYS A 68 -5.03 -16.17 6.00
CA LYS A 68 -5.46 -17.50 5.55
C LYS A 68 -4.38 -18.26 4.76
N ARG A 69 -3.47 -17.55 4.08
CA ARG A 69 -2.34 -18.16 3.37
C ARG A 69 -1.20 -18.60 4.27
N LYS A 70 -1.02 -17.98 5.44
CA LYS A 70 0.02 -18.37 6.42
C LYS A 70 -0.37 -19.60 7.25
N GLU A 71 -1.66 -19.87 7.35
CA GLU A 71 -2.24 -20.99 8.12
C GLU A 71 -2.31 -22.30 7.28
N ARG A 72 -1.87 -22.26 6.02
CA ARG A 72 -1.75 -23.42 5.12
C ARG A 72 -0.28 -23.77 4.92
#